data_AF-A0A177QXM2-F1
#
_entry.id   AF-A0A177QXM2-F1
#
_cell.length_a   1.000
_cell.length_b   1.000
_cell.length_c   1.000
_cell.angle_alpha   90.00
_cell.angle_beta   90.00
_cell.angle_gamma   90.00
#
_symmetry.space_group_name_H-M   'P 1'
#
loop_
_entity.id
_entity.type
_entity.pdbx_description
1 polymer ?
#
loop_
_entity_poly.entity_id
_entity_poly.type
_entity_poly.pdbx_seq_one_letter_code
_entity_poly.pdbx_strand_id
1 'polypeptide(L)'
;MNESWLLFGAAALSLPALKARLELSLAKHPSLAGHARLSRRVAALVPGYVYGEDRLFRCDGAPDEIEARRRAGFARLSALYRARFARSLALTAEAKEAISDLQFTAAYRVPFQFSRYVREHLPVGAFLEASEGVQVVDLDGNRFYDLTGSYGVNLFGYEFYKACMAEGAKRSAALGPVLGAYHPALAYNARRLREISGLDEVSFHMSGTEAVMQAVRLARYHTRRSHLVRFCGAYHGWWEAVQPGVGNPVPQPGTYTLREMDERSLRVLSRRRDIACVLVNPLQALHLNSSAPGDGSLVDSGRSAHFDRERYAAWLRELRRVCDRRGIVLVFDEVFVGFRLAPGGAQEYFGVKADMVTYGKTLGGGFPVGVVCGRRELMRRYDERRPADICFARGTFN
;
A
#
# COMPACT_ATOMS: atom_id res chain seq x y z
N MET A 1 18.53 -23.92 -49.20
CA MET A 1 18.96 -23.36 -47.89
C MET A 1 18.56 -24.34 -46.82
N ASN A 2 19.51 -24.80 -46.00
CA ASN A 2 19.31 -25.91 -45.06
C ASN A 2 18.41 -25.48 -43.88
N GLU A 3 17.31 -26.18 -43.64
CA GLU A 3 16.36 -25.92 -42.54
C GLU A 3 17.05 -25.93 -41.16
N SER A 4 18.15 -26.67 -41.02
CA SER A 4 18.98 -26.71 -39.82
C SER A 4 19.64 -25.37 -39.49
N TRP A 5 20.06 -24.57 -40.49
CA TRP A 5 20.65 -23.25 -40.25
C TRP A 5 19.60 -22.20 -39.86
N LEU A 6 18.35 -22.35 -40.36
CA LEU A 6 17.22 -21.53 -39.94
C LEU A 6 16.81 -21.84 -38.49
N LEU A 7 16.83 -23.12 -38.08
CA LEU A 7 16.58 -23.55 -36.70
C LEU A 7 17.69 -23.08 -35.74
N PHE A 8 18.97 -23.20 -36.11
CA PHE A 8 20.09 -22.69 -35.31
C PHE A 8 20.08 -21.15 -35.21
N GLY A 9 19.75 -20.45 -36.31
CA GLY A 9 19.58 -19.00 -36.31
C GLY A 9 18.43 -18.54 -35.43
N ALA A 10 17.27 -19.21 -35.48
CA ALA A 10 16.12 -18.93 -34.63
C ALA A 10 16.41 -19.21 -33.14
N ALA A 11 17.12 -20.30 -32.83
CA ALA A 11 17.57 -20.62 -31.48
C ALA A 11 18.53 -19.55 -30.94
N ALA A 12 19.56 -19.18 -31.71
CA ALA A 12 20.54 -18.15 -31.34
C ALA A 12 19.89 -16.76 -31.13
N LEU A 13 18.91 -16.39 -31.95
CA LEU A 13 18.14 -15.14 -31.80
C LEU A 13 17.22 -15.13 -30.56
N SER A 14 16.77 -16.32 -30.11
CA SER A 14 15.91 -16.45 -28.92
C SER A 14 16.67 -16.50 -27.60
N LEU A 15 17.97 -16.84 -27.61
CA LEU A 15 18.81 -16.98 -26.40
C LEU A 15 18.86 -15.71 -25.52
N PRO A 16 19.03 -14.48 -26.07
CA PRO A 16 19.00 -13.26 -25.26
C PRO A 16 17.65 -13.03 -24.58
N ALA A 17 16.55 -13.31 -25.28
CA ALA A 17 15.19 -13.18 -24.75
C ALA A 17 14.91 -14.22 -23.65
N LEU A 18 15.35 -15.46 -23.87
CA LEU A 18 15.28 -16.54 -22.88
C LEU A 18 16.09 -16.20 -21.63
N LYS A 19 17.33 -15.72 -21.80
CA LYS A 19 18.19 -15.27 -20.71
C LYS A 19 17.57 -14.14 -19.91
N ALA A 20 17.04 -13.11 -20.58
CA ALA A 20 16.37 -11.99 -19.91
C ALA A 20 15.11 -12.46 -19.14
N ARG A 21 14.38 -13.44 -19.67
CA ARG A 21 13.23 -14.04 -18.99
C ARG A 21 13.65 -14.86 -17.77
N LEU A 22 14.74 -15.63 -17.86
CA LEU A 22 15.29 -16.39 -16.74
C LEU A 22 15.78 -15.46 -15.63
N GLU A 23 16.53 -14.42 -15.97
CA GLU A 23 17.02 -13.41 -15.02
C GLU A 23 15.85 -12.72 -14.30
N LEU A 24 14.80 -12.36 -15.03
CA LEU A 24 13.58 -11.81 -14.45
C LEU A 24 12.92 -12.81 -13.48
N SER A 25 12.86 -14.09 -13.83
CA SER A 25 12.29 -15.12 -12.96
C SER A 25 13.11 -15.30 -11.68
N LEU A 26 14.44 -15.28 -11.77
CA LEU A 26 15.35 -15.44 -10.63
C LEU A 26 15.39 -14.21 -9.71
N ALA A 27 15.02 -13.04 -10.23
CA ALA A 27 14.90 -11.79 -9.47
C ALA A 27 13.57 -11.66 -8.71
N LYS A 28 12.60 -12.56 -8.93
CA LYS A 28 11.35 -12.60 -8.16
C LYS A 28 11.60 -13.23 -6.79
N HIS A 29 10.81 -12.81 -5.81
CA HIS A 29 10.79 -13.48 -4.51
C HIS A 29 10.07 -14.83 -4.64
N PRO A 30 10.59 -15.95 -4.07
CA PRO A 30 10.03 -17.29 -4.27
C PRO A 30 8.66 -17.50 -3.62
N SER A 31 8.21 -16.61 -2.73
CA SER A 31 6.89 -16.71 -2.09
C SER A 31 5.73 -16.51 -3.07
N LEU A 32 4.52 -16.89 -2.64
CA LEU A 32 3.27 -16.63 -3.38
C LEU A 32 3.06 -15.14 -3.65
N ALA A 33 3.47 -14.26 -2.72
CA ALA A 33 3.43 -12.81 -2.92
C ALA A 33 4.34 -12.33 -4.06
N GLY A 34 5.49 -12.99 -4.27
CA GLY A 34 6.41 -12.69 -5.37
C GLY A 34 6.03 -13.34 -6.71
N HIS A 35 5.21 -14.40 -6.67
CA HIS A 35 4.73 -15.15 -7.84
C HIS A 35 3.20 -15.18 -7.91
N ALA A 36 2.58 -14.04 -8.25
CA ALA A 36 1.12 -13.90 -8.32
C ALA A 36 0.41 -15.00 -9.16
N ARG A 37 1.03 -15.50 -10.24
CA ARG A 37 0.46 -16.62 -11.04
C ARG A 37 0.42 -17.93 -10.26
N LEU A 38 1.47 -18.23 -9.49
CA LEU A 38 1.53 -19.41 -8.64
C LEU A 38 0.56 -19.27 -7.48
N SER A 39 0.51 -18.10 -6.84
CA SER A 39 -0.47 -17.79 -5.78
C SER A 39 -1.90 -18.09 -6.20
N ARG A 40 -2.29 -17.72 -7.41
CA ARG A 40 -3.63 -17.99 -7.94
C ARG A 40 -3.88 -19.47 -8.19
N ARG A 41 -2.91 -20.19 -8.76
CA ARG A 41 -3.01 -21.63 -8.99
C ARG A 41 -3.16 -22.37 -7.67
N VAL A 42 -2.36 -22.00 -6.67
CA VAL A 42 -2.45 -22.57 -5.32
C VAL A 42 -3.81 -22.24 -4.71
N ALA A 43 -4.24 -20.97 -4.73
CA ALA A 43 -5.53 -20.56 -4.16
C ALA A 43 -6.73 -21.31 -4.77
N ALA A 44 -6.71 -21.58 -6.08
CA ALA A 44 -7.77 -22.35 -6.75
C ALA A 44 -7.79 -23.85 -6.36
N LEU A 45 -6.69 -24.37 -5.80
CA LEU A 45 -6.55 -25.77 -5.41
C LEU A 45 -6.79 -26.00 -3.91
N VAL A 46 -6.83 -24.95 -3.09
CA VAL A 46 -7.12 -25.09 -1.65
C VAL A 46 -8.63 -25.31 -1.49
N PRO A 47 -9.10 -26.50 -1.07
CA PRO A 47 -10.51 -26.70 -0.81
C PRO A 47 -10.94 -25.84 0.37
N GLY A 48 -12.13 -25.26 0.28
CA GLY A 48 -12.73 -24.59 1.43
C GLY A 48 -12.99 -25.61 2.53
N TYR A 49 -12.43 -25.38 3.71
CA TYR A 49 -12.79 -26.11 4.92
C TYR A 49 -12.90 -25.15 6.09
N VAL A 50 -13.76 -25.50 7.03
CA VAL A 50 -13.92 -24.80 8.30
C VAL A 50 -13.80 -25.82 9.41
N TYR A 51 -13.24 -25.43 10.56
CA TYR A 51 -13.23 -26.28 11.72
C TYR A 51 -14.63 -26.32 12.34
N GLY A 52 -15.12 -27.53 12.59
CA GLY A 52 -16.23 -27.75 13.50
C GLY A 52 -15.83 -27.38 14.93
N GLU A 53 -16.82 -27.21 15.79
CA GLU A 53 -16.61 -26.85 17.20
C GLU A 53 -15.79 -27.89 17.99
N ASP A 54 -15.83 -29.14 17.54
CA ASP A 54 -15.05 -30.28 18.04
C ASP A 54 -13.55 -30.11 17.75
N ARG A 55 -13.19 -29.53 16.60
CA ARG A 55 -11.79 -29.35 16.19
C ARG A 55 -11.23 -27.98 16.54
N LEU A 56 -12.08 -26.95 16.62
CA LEU A 56 -11.67 -25.55 16.72
C LEU A 56 -10.76 -25.27 17.92
N PHE A 57 -11.09 -25.82 19.09
CA PHE A 57 -10.37 -25.57 20.33
C PHE A 57 -9.18 -26.52 20.58
N ARG A 58 -9.04 -27.55 19.75
CA ARG A 58 -7.99 -28.59 19.82
C ARG A 58 -7.22 -28.79 18.50
N CYS A 59 -7.26 -27.81 17.60
CA CYS A 59 -6.76 -27.97 16.23
C CYS A 59 -5.25 -28.27 16.13
N ASP A 60 -4.52 -27.97 17.21
CA ASP A 60 -3.10 -28.23 17.44
C ASP A 60 -2.82 -29.51 18.24
N GLY A 61 -3.83 -30.34 18.49
CA GLY A 61 -3.71 -31.57 19.29
C GLY A 61 -3.63 -31.32 20.80
N ALA A 62 -4.14 -30.18 21.28
CA ALA A 62 -4.13 -29.85 22.70
C ALA A 62 -4.88 -30.90 23.57
N PRO A 63 -4.40 -31.18 24.80
CA PRO A 63 -5.10 -32.05 25.74
C PRO A 63 -6.49 -31.53 26.11
N ASP A 64 -7.38 -32.42 26.56
CA ASP A 64 -8.79 -32.09 26.85
C ASP A 64 -8.94 -30.96 27.89
N GLU A 65 -8.04 -30.87 28.88
CA GLU A 65 -8.04 -29.78 29.85
C GLU A 65 -7.79 -28.41 29.18
N ILE A 66 -6.87 -28.36 28.22
CA ILE A 66 -6.55 -27.14 27.48
C ILE A 66 -7.68 -26.77 26.52
N GLU A 67 -8.29 -27.77 25.85
CA GLU A 67 -9.48 -27.56 25.04
C GLU A 67 -10.62 -26.96 25.86
N ALA A 68 -10.93 -27.54 27.02
CA ALA A 68 -11.98 -27.06 27.93
C ALA A 68 -11.71 -25.63 28.40
N ARG A 69 -10.44 -25.30 28.75
CA ARG A 69 -10.04 -23.94 29.13
C ARG A 69 -10.22 -22.93 27.98
N ARG A 70 -9.85 -23.30 26.75
CA ARG A 70 -10.02 -22.45 25.56
C ARG A 70 -11.49 -22.19 25.27
N ARG A 71 -12.33 -23.23 25.30
CA ARG A 71 -13.79 -23.14 25.12
C ARG A 71 -14.42 -22.24 26.16
N ALA A 72 -14.10 -22.45 27.44
CA ALA A 72 -14.59 -21.61 28.53
C ALA A 72 -14.12 -20.16 28.40
N GLY A 73 -12.86 -19.94 28.01
CA GLY A 73 -12.32 -18.61 27.75
C GLY A 73 -13.05 -17.87 26.63
N PHE A 74 -13.28 -18.56 25.51
CA PHE A 74 -14.02 -18.01 24.37
C PHE A 74 -15.48 -17.69 24.73
N ALA A 75 -16.16 -18.56 25.47
CA ALA A 75 -17.52 -18.33 25.94
C ALA A 75 -17.61 -17.10 26.86
N ARG A 76 -16.67 -16.97 27.82
CA ARG A 76 -16.58 -15.77 28.68
C ARG A 76 -16.35 -14.50 27.87
N LEU A 77 -15.45 -14.54 26.88
CA LEU A 77 -15.16 -13.39 26.03
C LEU A 77 -16.38 -12.99 25.18
N SER A 78 -17.07 -13.98 24.60
CA SER A 78 -18.31 -13.77 23.86
C SER A 78 -19.39 -13.11 24.71
N ALA A 79 -19.64 -13.63 25.92
CA ALA A 79 -20.62 -13.07 26.85
C ALA A 79 -20.25 -11.63 27.25
N LEU A 80 -18.97 -11.38 27.54
CA LEU A 80 -18.46 -10.04 27.83
C LEU A 80 -18.73 -9.08 26.66
N TYR A 81 -18.42 -9.48 25.42
CA TYR A 81 -18.60 -8.62 24.26
C TYR A 81 -20.08 -8.30 24.00
N ARG A 82 -20.96 -9.31 24.12
CA ARG A 82 -22.40 -9.11 23.96
C ARG A 82 -22.98 -8.16 25.00
N ALA A 83 -22.53 -8.26 26.25
CA ALA A 83 -22.99 -7.39 27.33
C ALA A 83 -22.41 -5.97 27.21
N ARG A 84 -21.12 -5.84 26.90
CA ARG A 84 -20.39 -4.57 26.94
C ARG A 84 -20.62 -3.70 25.71
N PHE A 85 -20.92 -4.30 24.56
CA PHE A 85 -21.00 -3.61 23.26
C PHE A 85 -22.39 -3.70 22.62
N ALA A 86 -23.46 -3.78 23.42
CA ALA A 86 -24.79 -4.12 22.94
C ALA A 86 -25.30 -3.19 21.83
N ARG A 87 -25.17 -1.86 21.98
CA ARG A 87 -25.57 -0.86 20.99
C ARG A 87 -24.69 -0.92 19.74
N SER A 88 -23.38 -1.03 19.94
CA SER A 88 -22.40 -1.11 18.87
C SER A 88 -22.61 -2.36 18.00
N LEU A 89 -22.92 -3.49 18.64
CA LEU A 89 -23.23 -4.75 17.96
C LEU A 89 -24.55 -4.69 17.20
N ALA A 90 -25.59 -4.07 17.77
CA ALA A 90 -26.88 -3.93 17.11
C ALA A 90 -26.77 -3.14 15.79
N LEU A 91 -26.14 -1.95 15.82
CA LEU A 91 -25.94 -1.16 14.60
C LEU A 91 -25.02 -1.88 13.61
N THR A 92 -24.01 -2.60 14.10
CA THR A 92 -23.13 -3.40 13.22
C THR A 92 -23.89 -4.49 12.49
N ALA A 93 -24.81 -5.18 13.15
CA ALA A 93 -25.64 -6.21 12.54
C ALA A 93 -26.57 -5.64 11.47
N GLU A 94 -27.25 -4.53 11.78
CA GLU A 94 -28.12 -3.80 10.84
C GLU A 94 -27.36 -3.31 9.61
N ALA A 95 -26.28 -2.54 9.81
CA ALA A 95 -25.54 -1.92 8.73
C ALA A 95 -24.82 -2.94 7.82
N LYS A 96 -24.52 -4.13 8.33
CA LYS A 96 -23.87 -5.19 7.56
C LYS A 96 -24.74 -5.66 6.39
N GLU A 97 -26.05 -5.51 6.42
CA GLU A 97 -26.92 -5.83 5.29
C GLU A 97 -26.70 -4.88 4.10
N ALA A 98 -26.35 -3.62 4.38
CA ALA A 98 -26.20 -2.57 3.37
C ALA A 98 -24.74 -2.23 3.01
N ILE A 99 -23.76 -2.56 3.87
CA ILE A 99 -22.36 -2.16 3.70
C ILE A 99 -21.47 -3.37 3.40
N SER A 100 -21.10 -3.55 2.12
CA SER A 100 -20.24 -4.64 1.65
C SER A 100 -18.89 -4.71 2.37
N ASP A 101 -18.31 -3.58 2.75
CA ASP A 101 -17.04 -3.54 3.47
C ASP A 101 -17.15 -4.15 4.88
N LEU A 102 -18.30 -4.00 5.56
CA LEU A 102 -18.56 -4.66 6.83
C LEU A 102 -18.71 -6.18 6.66
N GLN A 103 -19.34 -6.61 5.57
CA GLN A 103 -19.44 -8.03 5.23
C GLN A 103 -18.06 -8.64 4.98
N PHE A 104 -17.22 -7.92 4.22
CA PHE A 104 -15.87 -8.34 3.88
C PHE A 104 -14.97 -8.40 5.11
N THR A 105 -14.88 -7.31 5.88
CA THR A 105 -14.05 -7.24 7.11
C THR A 105 -14.43 -8.27 8.16
N ALA A 106 -15.72 -8.57 8.31
CA ALA A 106 -16.17 -9.66 9.16
C ALA A 106 -15.69 -11.04 8.69
N ALA A 107 -15.49 -11.24 7.38
CA ALA A 107 -15.12 -12.52 6.79
C ALA A 107 -13.62 -12.82 6.83
N TYR A 108 -12.75 -11.84 6.57
CA TYR A 108 -11.32 -12.10 6.34
C TYR A 108 -10.42 -11.85 7.56
N ARG A 109 -10.86 -11.11 8.58
CA ARG A 109 -10.02 -10.76 9.76
C ARG A 109 -9.74 -11.93 10.68
N VAL A 110 -10.51 -13.01 10.53
CA VAL A 110 -10.30 -14.28 11.22
C VAL A 110 -9.83 -15.30 10.18
N PRO A 111 -8.75 -16.07 10.44
CA PRO A 111 -8.32 -17.12 9.52
C PRO A 111 -9.50 -18.03 9.16
N PHE A 112 -9.61 -18.38 7.87
CA PHE A 112 -10.84 -18.95 7.29
C PHE A 112 -11.32 -20.21 8.01
N GLN A 113 -10.40 -21.01 8.58
CA GLN A 113 -10.71 -22.21 9.35
C GLN A 113 -11.58 -21.92 10.59
N PHE A 114 -11.38 -20.76 11.22
CA PHE A 114 -12.07 -20.33 12.44
C PHE A 114 -13.20 -19.32 12.14
N SER A 115 -13.15 -18.68 10.97
CA SER A 115 -13.95 -17.50 10.62
C SER A 115 -15.44 -17.70 10.84
N ARG A 116 -16.02 -18.83 10.42
CA ARG A 116 -17.44 -19.11 10.61
C ARG A 116 -17.86 -19.06 12.09
N TYR A 117 -17.23 -19.90 12.92
CA TYR A 117 -17.59 -20.02 14.34
C TYR A 117 -17.34 -18.70 15.08
N VAL A 118 -16.21 -18.03 14.84
CA VAL A 118 -15.90 -16.74 15.48
C VAL A 118 -16.90 -15.66 15.07
N ARG A 119 -17.28 -15.58 13.80
CA ARG A 119 -18.29 -14.61 13.33
C ARG A 119 -19.67 -14.82 13.96
N GLU A 120 -20.07 -16.07 14.15
CA GLU A 120 -21.36 -16.43 14.72
C GLU A 120 -21.38 -16.18 16.25
N HIS A 121 -20.27 -16.48 16.93
CA HIS A 121 -20.25 -16.55 18.39
C HIS A 121 -19.55 -15.37 19.07
N LEU A 122 -18.56 -14.73 18.45
CA LEU A 122 -17.84 -13.58 19.01
C LEU A 122 -17.97 -12.36 18.07
N PRO A 123 -19.09 -11.63 18.17
CA PRO A 123 -19.30 -10.45 17.33
C PRO A 123 -18.46 -9.27 17.84
N VAL A 124 -18.04 -8.38 16.94
CA VAL A 124 -17.27 -7.17 17.26
C VAL A 124 -17.98 -5.97 16.64
N GLY A 125 -18.11 -4.88 17.42
CA GLY A 125 -18.71 -3.64 16.93
C GLY A 125 -17.79 -2.93 15.94
N ALA A 126 -18.37 -2.35 14.89
CA ALA A 126 -17.64 -1.64 13.84
C ALA A 126 -17.78 -0.10 13.92
N PHE A 127 -18.61 0.41 14.81
CA PHE A 127 -18.98 1.82 14.89
C PHE A 127 -18.36 2.51 16.11
N LEU A 128 -17.90 3.74 15.90
CA LEU A 128 -17.39 4.65 16.91
C LEU A 128 -18.20 5.94 16.85
N GLU A 129 -18.50 6.52 18.01
CA GLU A 129 -19.27 7.76 18.14
C GLU A 129 -18.36 8.99 18.27
N ALA A 130 -17.25 8.83 18.98
CA ALA A 130 -16.35 9.94 19.28
C ALA A 130 -14.89 9.49 19.37
N SER A 131 -14.00 10.48 19.45
CA SER A 131 -12.60 10.31 19.81
C SER A 131 -12.18 11.40 20.79
N GLU A 132 -11.16 11.13 21.60
CA GLU A 132 -10.61 12.09 22.57
C GLU A 132 -9.13 11.79 22.80
N GLY A 133 -8.25 12.76 22.51
CA GLY A 133 -6.80 12.58 22.62
C GLY A 133 -6.31 11.46 21.70
N VAL A 134 -5.92 10.32 22.28
CA VAL A 134 -5.47 9.11 21.56
C VAL A 134 -6.47 7.95 21.67
N GLN A 135 -7.68 8.23 22.18
CA GLN A 135 -8.73 7.25 22.39
C GLN A 135 -9.89 7.43 21.42
N VAL A 136 -10.60 6.33 21.21
CA VAL A 136 -11.90 6.29 20.52
C VAL A 136 -12.97 5.79 21.47
N VAL A 137 -14.20 6.20 21.21
CA VAL A 137 -15.38 5.87 22.02
C VAL A 137 -16.42 5.20 21.13
N ASP A 138 -16.89 4.02 21.52
CA ASP A 138 -17.98 3.32 20.82
C ASP A 138 -19.36 3.83 21.23
N LEU A 139 -20.41 3.22 20.67
CA LEU A 139 -21.81 3.62 20.94
C LEU A 139 -22.29 3.22 22.34
N ASP A 140 -21.53 2.40 23.06
CA ASP A 140 -21.84 1.98 24.42
C ASP A 140 -21.05 2.81 25.47
N GLY A 141 -20.30 3.82 25.01
CA GLY A 141 -19.48 4.69 25.86
C GLY A 141 -18.14 4.06 26.29
N ASN A 142 -17.76 2.92 25.71
CA ASN A 142 -16.47 2.30 26.01
C ASN A 142 -15.34 3.08 25.35
N ARG A 143 -14.26 3.29 26.11
CA ARG A 143 -13.05 4.01 25.67
C ARG A 143 -11.92 3.04 25.36
N PHE A 144 -11.27 3.23 24.21
CA PHE A 144 -10.15 2.40 23.76
C PHE A 144 -8.99 3.26 23.31
N TYR A 145 -7.75 2.86 23.63
CA TYR A 145 -6.57 3.42 22.96
C TYR A 145 -6.54 2.98 21.50
N ASP A 146 -6.50 3.93 20.56
CA ASP A 146 -6.38 3.61 19.14
C ASP A 146 -4.92 3.34 18.77
N LEU A 147 -4.52 2.07 18.88
CA LEU A 147 -3.19 1.63 18.44
C LEU A 147 -3.09 1.49 16.90
N THR A 148 -4.20 1.63 16.17
CA THR A 148 -4.19 1.64 14.70
C THR A 148 -3.80 3.02 14.15
N GLY A 149 -4.08 4.08 14.92
CA GLY A 149 -3.89 5.47 14.53
C GLY A 149 -4.60 5.81 13.22
N SER A 150 -5.74 5.18 12.95
CA SER A 150 -6.44 5.21 11.65
C SER A 150 -5.49 4.93 10.47
N TYR A 151 -4.81 3.78 10.49
CA TYR A 151 -3.82 3.37 9.50
C TYR A 151 -2.64 4.35 9.36
N GLY A 152 -2.27 5.00 10.47
CA GLY A 152 -1.18 5.97 10.54
C GLY A 152 -1.55 7.40 10.15
N VAL A 153 -2.82 7.72 9.89
CA VAL A 153 -3.25 9.11 9.67
C VAL A 153 -3.05 9.94 10.93
N ASN A 154 -3.45 9.41 12.10
CA ASN A 154 -3.48 10.16 13.36
C ASN A 154 -2.14 10.12 14.10
N LEU A 155 -1.10 10.72 13.50
CA LEU A 155 0.26 10.77 14.09
C LEU A 155 0.32 11.60 15.38
N PHE A 156 -0.41 12.71 15.45
CA PHE A 156 -0.40 13.64 16.59
C PHE A 156 -1.59 13.49 17.55
N GLY A 157 -2.41 12.45 17.38
CA GLY A 157 -3.66 12.26 18.14
C GLY A 157 -4.84 13.06 17.56
N TYR A 158 -6.07 12.66 17.92
CA TYR A 158 -7.30 13.12 17.29
C TYR A 158 -7.58 14.61 17.47
N GLU A 159 -7.26 15.20 18.63
CA GLU A 159 -7.54 16.62 18.88
C GLU A 159 -6.75 17.54 17.94
N PHE A 160 -5.52 17.16 17.59
CA PHE A 160 -4.72 17.89 16.62
C PHE A 160 -5.42 17.93 15.25
N TYR A 161 -5.90 16.78 14.75
CA TYR A 161 -6.55 16.72 13.44
C TYR A 161 -7.93 17.38 13.44
N LYS A 162 -8.72 17.26 14.53
CA LYS A 162 -9.97 18.00 14.67
C LYS A 162 -9.74 19.52 14.59
N ALA A 163 -8.69 20.02 15.25
CA ALA A 163 -8.31 21.43 15.16
C ALA A 163 -7.89 21.82 13.74
N CYS A 164 -7.09 20.99 13.05
CA CYS A 164 -6.75 21.21 11.64
C CYS A 164 -8.00 21.28 10.75
N MET A 165 -8.95 20.37 10.95
CA MET A 165 -10.20 20.34 10.19
C MET A 165 -11.05 21.59 10.42
N ALA A 166 -11.24 21.98 11.68
CA ALA A 166 -12.00 23.17 12.04
C ALA A 166 -11.38 24.45 11.47
N GLU A 167 -10.06 24.60 11.57
CA GLU A 167 -9.34 25.75 11.03
C GLU A 167 -9.36 25.76 9.49
N GLY A 168 -9.22 24.59 8.86
CA GLY A 168 -9.34 24.45 7.40
C GLY A 168 -10.72 24.89 6.91
N ALA A 169 -11.79 24.38 7.53
CA ALA A 169 -13.16 24.74 7.21
C ALA A 169 -13.42 26.23 7.41
N LYS A 170 -12.94 26.82 8.52
CA LYS A 170 -13.06 28.25 8.79
C LYS A 170 -12.38 29.09 7.72
N ARG A 171 -11.16 28.71 7.30
CA ARG A 171 -10.41 29.43 6.26
C ARG A 171 -11.10 29.39 4.91
N SER A 172 -11.66 28.25 4.53
CA SER A 172 -12.33 28.08 3.23
C SER A 172 -13.79 28.55 3.22
N ALA A 173 -14.38 28.90 4.38
CA ALA A 173 -15.82 29.12 4.52
C ALA A 173 -16.39 30.16 3.54
N ALA A 174 -15.68 31.28 3.32
CA ALA A 174 -16.14 32.33 2.40
C ALA A 174 -16.07 31.93 0.92
N LEU A 175 -15.13 31.04 0.55
CA LEU A 175 -15.02 30.54 -0.83
C LEU A 175 -16.00 29.40 -1.09
N GLY A 176 -16.22 28.53 -0.10
CA GLY A 176 -17.04 27.33 -0.26
C GLY A 176 -16.45 26.32 -1.25
N PRO A 177 -17.28 25.47 -1.87
CA PRO A 177 -16.84 24.37 -2.73
C PRO A 177 -16.58 24.82 -4.18
N VAL A 178 -15.89 25.94 -4.39
CA VAL A 178 -15.51 26.39 -5.73
C VAL A 178 -14.47 25.44 -6.31
N LEU A 179 -14.73 24.93 -7.51
CA LEU A 179 -13.87 23.97 -8.21
C LEU A 179 -13.28 24.59 -9.48
N GLY A 180 -12.10 24.11 -9.87
CA GLY A 180 -11.36 24.57 -11.06
C GLY A 180 -10.52 25.83 -10.85
N ALA A 181 -10.88 26.68 -9.88
CA ALA A 181 -10.03 27.76 -9.36
C ALA A 181 -9.41 27.36 -8.02
N TYR A 182 -8.36 28.07 -7.58
CA TYR A 182 -7.61 27.72 -6.38
C TYR A 182 -7.80 28.72 -5.24
N HIS A 183 -7.93 28.22 -4.02
CA HIS A 183 -7.78 29.01 -2.80
C HIS A 183 -6.29 29.36 -2.57
N PRO A 184 -5.94 30.57 -2.09
CA PRO A 184 -4.53 30.98 -1.87
C PRO A 184 -3.71 30.05 -0.97
N ALA A 185 -4.37 29.32 -0.06
CA ALA A 185 -3.73 28.31 0.78
C ALA A 185 -2.99 27.23 -0.04
N LEU A 186 -3.42 26.96 -1.27
CA LEU A 186 -2.76 25.99 -2.13
C LEU A 186 -1.34 26.44 -2.51
N ALA A 187 -1.15 27.73 -2.80
CA ALA A 187 0.17 28.29 -3.12
C ALA A 187 1.12 28.20 -1.92
N TYR A 188 0.60 28.46 -0.71
CA TYR A 188 1.34 28.26 0.54
C TYR A 188 1.75 26.79 0.71
N ASN A 189 0.82 25.85 0.57
CA ASN A 189 1.08 24.42 0.71
C ASN A 189 2.08 23.91 -0.33
N ALA A 190 1.96 24.34 -1.59
CA ALA A 190 2.88 23.96 -2.66
C ALA A 190 4.31 24.40 -2.33
N ARG A 191 4.51 25.64 -1.83
CA ARG A 191 5.83 26.11 -1.42
C ARG A 191 6.42 25.26 -0.28
N ARG A 192 5.62 24.98 0.76
CA ARG A 192 6.05 24.16 1.91
C ARG A 192 6.42 22.74 1.48
N LEU A 193 5.64 22.13 0.58
CA LEU A 193 5.90 20.78 0.07
C LEU A 193 7.17 20.71 -0.79
N ARG A 194 7.46 21.75 -1.58
CA ARG A 194 8.71 21.87 -2.32
C ARG A 194 9.91 21.98 -1.39
N GLU A 195 9.81 22.81 -0.34
CA GLU A 195 10.87 22.95 0.69
C GLU A 195 11.14 21.60 1.37
N ILE A 196 10.10 20.89 1.80
CA ILE A 196 10.22 19.60 2.51
C ILE A 196 10.78 18.50 1.61
N SER A 197 10.24 18.36 0.40
CA SER A 197 10.70 17.33 -0.54
C SER A 197 12.07 17.64 -1.15
N GLY A 198 12.42 18.92 -1.27
CA GLY A 198 13.54 19.40 -2.07
C GLY A 198 13.32 19.24 -3.58
N LEU A 199 12.07 19.25 -4.03
CA LEU A 199 11.67 19.07 -5.44
C LEU A 199 10.99 20.33 -6.01
N ASP A 200 10.84 20.37 -7.33
CA ASP A 200 10.52 21.61 -8.05
C ASP A 200 9.03 21.91 -8.13
N GLU A 201 8.20 20.89 -8.29
CA GLU A 201 6.78 21.03 -8.59
C GLU A 201 5.93 20.05 -7.78
N VAL A 202 4.65 20.38 -7.61
CA VAL A 202 3.69 19.67 -6.77
C VAL A 202 2.40 19.46 -7.56
N SER A 203 1.77 18.30 -7.42
CA SER A 203 0.39 18.09 -7.86
C SER A 203 -0.42 17.40 -6.77
N PHE A 204 -1.68 17.83 -6.61
CA PHE A 204 -2.61 17.35 -5.61
C PHE A 204 -3.65 16.40 -6.22
N HIS A 205 -4.14 15.49 -5.39
CA HIS A 205 -5.05 14.36 -5.69
C HIS A 205 -5.87 14.04 -4.43
N MET A 206 -6.88 13.18 -4.54
CA MET A 206 -7.77 12.84 -3.43
C MET A 206 -7.28 11.65 -2.58
N SER A 207 -6.30 10.89 -3.07
CA SER A 207 -5.75 9.77 -2.32
C SER A 207 -4.29 9.48 -2.65
N GLY A 208 -3.61 8.79 -1.74
CA GLY A 208 -2.27 8.25 -2.02
C GLY A 208 -2.25 7.30 -3.23
N THR A 209 -3.33 6.54 -3.47
CA THR A 209 -3.47 5.70 -4.67
C THR A 209 -3.41 6.56 -5.94
N GLU A 210 -4.16 7.66 -6.00
CA GLU A 210 -4.15 8.58 -7.15
C GLU A 210 -2.80 9.27 -7.33
N ALA A 211 -2.13 9.63 -6.23
CA ALA A 211 -0.77 10.18 -6.29
C ALA A 211 0.22 9.18 -6.93
N VAL A 212 0.17 7.90 -6.53
CA VAL A 212 0.98 6.85 -7.16
C VAL A 212 0.61 6.64 -8.63
N MET A 213 -0.69 6.61 -8.96
CA MET A 213 -1.16 6.52 -10.34
C MET A 213 -0.59 7.66 -11.19
N GLN A 214 -0.63 8.90 -10.67
CA GLN A 214 -0.10 10.07 -11.34
C GLN A 214 1.42 9.98 -11.52
N ALA A 215 2.15 9.60 -10.48
CA ALA A 215 3.61 9.45 -10.55
C ALA A 215 4.02 8.42 -11.62
N VAL A 216 3.35 7.27 -11.68
CA VAL A 216 3.60 6.25 -12.72
C VAL A 216 3.23 6.77 -14.11
N ARG A 217 2.11 7.49 -14.24
CA ARG A 217 1.68 8.09 -15.51
C ARG A 217 2.71 9.08 -16.05
N LEU A 218 3.19 9.99 -15.20
CA LEU A 218 4.23 10.97 -15.55
C LEU A 218 5.53 10.27 -15.96
N ALA A 219 5.98 9.26 -15.18
CA ALA A 219 7.16 8.50 -15.54
C ALA A 219 7.05 7.85 -16.92
N ARG A 220 5.91 7.22 -17.22
CA ARG A 220 5.66 6.62 -18.55
C ARG A 220 5.63 7.65 -19.67
N TYR A 221 4.97 8.79 -19.42
CA TYR A 221 4.87 9.89 -20.39
C TYR A 221 6.24 10.44 -20.78
N HIS A 222 7.11 10.71 -19.81
CA HIS A 222 8.44 11.30 -20.07
C HIS A 222 9.46 10.29 -20.59
N THR A 223 9.44 9.06 -20.08
CA THR A 223 10.40 8.04 -20.51
C THR A 223 9.99 7.34 -21.80
N ARG A 224 8.71 7.40 -22.18
CA ARG A 224 8.09 6.62 -23.27
C ARG A 224 8.23 5.10 -23.08
N ARG A 225 8.45 4.68 -21.84
CA ARG A 225 8.60 3.26 -21.45
C ARG A 225 7.30 2.78 -20.83
N SER A 226 7.02 1.49 -20.95
CA SER A 226 5.73 0.91 -20.58
C SER A 226 5.73 0.28 -19.18
N HIS A 227 6.87 -0.21 -18.70
CA HIS A 227 6.90 -1.03 -17.49
C HIS A 227 7.19 -0.23 -16.23
N LEU A 228 6.56 -0.60 -15.12
CA LEU A 228 6.97 -0.18 -13.79
C LEU A 228 7.55 -1.38 -13.02
N VAL A 229 8.38 -1.09 -12.03
CA VAL A 229 8.84 -2.06 -11.04
C VAL A 229 8.27 -1.71 -9.68
N ARG A 230 7.76 -2.71 -8.99
CA ARG A 230 7.45 -2.66 -7.56
C ARG A 230 8.13 -3.82 -6.85
N PHE A 231 8.32 -3.70 -5.55
CA PHE A 231 8.90 -4.78 -4.77
C PHE A 231 7.85 -5.73 -4.19
N CYS A 232 8.24 -6.97 -3.94
CA CYS A 232 7.40 -7.97 -3.30
C CYS A 232 6.96 -7.47 -1.92
N GLY A 233 5.69 -7.69 -1.53
CA GLY A 233 5.17 -7.25 -0.24
C GLY A 233 4.81 -5.75 -0.13
N ALA A 234 5.43 -4.89 -0.94
CA ALA A 234 5.17 -3.46 -0.94
C ALA A 234 3.72 -3.12 -1.35
N TYR A 235 3.06 -2.26 -0.54
CA TYR A 235 1.74 -1.71 -0.84
C TYR A 235 1.85 -0.26 -1.32
N HIS A 236 1.18 0.06 -2.42
CA HIS A 236 1.20 1.36 -3.08
C HIS A 236 -0.22 1.85 -3.45
N GLY A 237 -1.22 1.37 -2.71
CA GLY A 237 -2.63 1.54 -3.05
C GLY A 237 -3.22 0.30 -3.72
N TRP A 238 -4.51 0.40 -4.02
CA TRP A 238 -5.32 -0.68 -4.58
C TRP A 238 -5.44 -0.62 -6.11
N TRP A 239 -4.81 0.38 -6.76
CA TRP A 239 -4.77 0.45 -8.21
C TRP A 239 -4.11 -0.81 -8.78
N GLU A 240 -4.79 -1.42 -9.75
CA GLU A 240 -4.45 -2.68 -10.40
C GLU A 240 -2.95 -2.90 -10.62
N ALA A 241 -2.24 -1.95 -11.26
CA ALA A 241 -0.83 -2.11 -11.61
C ALA A 241 0.11 -2.21 -10.40
N VAL A 242 -0.31 -1.75 -9.23
CA VAL A 242 0.53 -1.67 -8.04
C VAL A 242 0.02 -2.51 -6.86
N GLN A 243 -1.20 -3.06 -6.94
CA GLN A 243 -1.75 -3.93 -5.91
C GLN A 243 -0.97 -5.26 -5.81
N PRO A 244 -0.36 -5.58 -4.65
CA PRO A 244 0.31 -6.86 -4.43
C PRO A 244 -0.68 -7.99 -4.10
N GLY A 245 -0.28 -9.24 -4.40
CA GLY A 245 -0.85 -10.43 -3.75
C GLY A 245 -2.20 -10.94 -4.27
N VAL A 246 -2.87 -11.70 -3.39
CA VAL A 246 -4.18 -12.33 -3.61
C VAL A 246 -5.27 -11.25 -3.65
N GLY A 247 -6.24 -11.39 -4.55
CA GLY A 247 -7.34 -10.44 -4.71
C GLY A 247 -7.32 -9.65 -6.02
N ASN A 248 -6.21 -9.66 -6.77
CA ASN A 248 -6.19 -9.11 -8.14
C ASN A 248 -6.53 -10.22 -9.17
N PRO A 249 -7.66 -10.12 -9.89
CA PRO A 249 -8.13 -11.18 -10.78
C PRO A 249 -7.30 -11.31 -12.06
N VAL A 250 -6.52 -10.29 -12.44
CA VAL A 250 -5.85 -10.22 -13.75
C VAL A 250 -4.33 -10.04 -13.59
N PRO A 251 -3.48 -10.79 -14.32
CA PRO A 251 -2.05 -10.51 -14.36
C PRO A 251 -1.84 -9.13 -14.99
N GLN A 252 -1.08 -8.27 -14.32
CA GLN A 252 -0.91 -6.89 -14.74
C GLN A 252 0.20 -6.76 -15.79
N PRO A 253 -0.12 -6.52 -17.08
CA PRO A 253 0.89 -6.27 -18.09
C PRO A 253 1.64 -4.98 -17.76
N GLY A 254 2.93 -4.90 -18.10
CA GLY A 254 3.69 -3.68 -17.81
C GLY A 254 4.12 -3.53 -16.34
N THR A 255 4.06 -4.59 -15.53
CA THR A 255 4.51 -4.54 -14.12
C THR A 255 5.47 -5.69 -13.81
N TYR A 256 6.64 -5.35 -13.26
CA TYR A 256 7.58 -6.30 -12.69
C TYR A 256 7.52 -6.25 -11.16
N THR A 257 7.23 -7.38 -10.52
CA THR A 257 7.37 -7.57 -9.07
C THR A 257 8.71 -8.20 -8.79
N LEU A 258 9.65 -7.44 -8.25
CA LEU A 258 11.01 -7.90 -7.97
C LEU A 258 11.25 -8.07 -6.47
N ARG A 259 12.35 -8.73 -6.11
CA ARG A 259 12.79 -8.82 -4.72
C ARG A 259 13.45 -7.51 -4.27
N GLU A 260 13.04 -6.98 -3.13
CA GLU A 260 13.70 -5.84 -2.49
C GLU A 260 15.02 -6.29 -1.85
N MET A 261 16.01 -5.40 -1.80
CA MET A 261 17.34 -5.68 -1.24
C MET A 261 18.07 -6.90 -1.85
N ASP A 262 17.87 -7.16 -3.16
CA ASP A 262 18.55 -8.25 -3.87
C ASP A 262 19.31 -7.72 -5.11
N GLU A 263 20.55 -8.15 -5.26
CA GLU A 263 21.39 -7.76 -6.40
C GLU A 263 20.82 -8.19 -7.75
N ARG A 264 20.06 -9.30 -7.80
CA ARG A 264 19.41 -9.77 -9.03
C ARG A 264 18.40 -8.74 -9.53
N SER A 265 17.69 -8.08 -8.63
CA SER A 265 16.78 -6.99 -8.95
C SER A 265 17.55 -5.80 -9.54
N LEU A 266 18.67 -5.41 -8.92
CA LEU A 266 19.56 -4.37 -9.45
C LEU A 266 20.12 -4.74 -10.84
N ARG A 267 20.43 -6.03 -11.09
CA ARG A 267 20.86 -6.52 -12.41
C ARG A 267 19.75 -6.50 -13.46
N VAL A 268 18.49 -6.72 -13.08
CA VAL A 268 17.35 -6.60 -14.00
C VAL A 268 17.14 -5.14 -14.41
N LEU A 269 17.04 -4.22 -13.44
CA LEU A 269 16.99 -2.76 -13.67
C LEU A 269 18.20 -2.30 -14.51
N SER A 270 19.34 -2.84 -14.11
CA SER A 270 20.59 -3.05 -14.82
C SER A 270 20.59 -3.11 -16.33
N ARG A 271 19.66 -3.86 -16.92
CA ARG A 271 19.76 -4.35 -18.30
C ARG A 271 18.57 -3.99 -19.16
N ARG A 272 17.40 -3.89 -18.53
CA ARG A 272 16.14 -3.59 -19.20
C ARG A 272 16.09 -2.13 -19.67
N ARG A 273 15.39 -1.91 -20.78
CA ARG A 273 15.22 -0.58 -21.42
C ARG A 273 13.75 -0.14 -21.45
N ASP A 274 12.84 -1.00 -21.03
CA ASP A 274 11.38 -0.81 -21.07
C ASP A 274 10.80 -0.33 -19.73
N ILE A 275 11.63 -0.03 -18.73
CA ILE A 275 11.21 0.37 -17.37
C ILE A 275 11.16 1.90 -17.27
N ALA A 276 9.96 2.42 -17.06
CA ALA A 276 9.67 3.83 -16.82
C ALA A 276 10.05 4.25 -15.41
N CYS A 277 9.64 3.49 -14.39
CA CYS A 277 9.90 3.81 -12.99
C CYS A 277 10.10 2.59 -12.09
N VAL A 278 10.68 2.85 -10.93
CA VAL A 278 10.73 1.95 -9.77
C VAL A 278 9.99 2.62 -8.63
N LEU A 279 9.00 1.93 -8.07
CA LEU A 279 8.30 2.33 -6.85
C LEU A 279 8.99 1.69 -5.65
N VAL A 280 9.42 2.52 -4.70
CA VAL A 280 9.95 2.09 -3.40
C VAL A 280 8.95 2.53 -2.33
N ASN A 281 8.46 1.61 -1.50
CA ASN A 281 7.77 1.96 -0.26
C ASN A 281 8.75 1.75 0.90
N PRO A 282 9.32 2.81 1.50
CA PRO A 282 10.35 2.67 2.52
C PRO A 282 9.90 1.94 3.80
N LEU A 283 8.59 1.77 4.02
CA LEU A 283 8.06 0.92 5.09
C LEU A 283 8.55 -0.54 4.97
N GLN A 284 8.85 -1.01 3.76
CA GLN A 284 9.35 -2.36 3.52
C GLN A 284 10.70 -2.64 4.17
N ALA A 285 11.45 -1.63 4.58
CA ALA A 285 12.66 -1.82 5.38
C ALA A 285 12.39 -2.60 6.69
N LEU A 286 11.14 -2.58 7.19
CA LEU A 286 10.70 -3.34 8.38
C LEU A 286 10.15 -4.73 8.04
N HIS A 287 9.72 -4.94 6.79
CA HIS A 287 8.97 -6.12 6.33
C HIS A 287 9.45 -6.59 4.97
N LEU A 288 10.76 -6.76 4.81
CA LEU A 288 11.39 -7.02 3.53
C LEU A 288 10.72 -8.19 2.78
N ASN A 289 10.21 -7.91 1.58
CA ASN A 289 9.58 -8.88 0.70
C ASN A 289 8.30 -9.54 1.22
N SER A 290 7.71 -8.96 2.27
CA SER A 290 6.51 -9.43 2.94
C SER A 290 5.50 -8.29 3.06
N SER A 291 4.21 -8.63 3.06
CA SER A 291 3.18 -7.63 3.32
C SER A 291 3.41 -7.02 4.70
N ALA A 292 3.40 -5.68 4.80
CA ALA A 292 3.40 -5.04 6.09
C ALA A 292 2.17 -5.52 6.89
N PRO A 293 2.26 -5.65 8.23
CA PRO A 293 1.15 -6.02 9.07
C PRO A 293 -0.07 -5.16 8.78
N GLY A 294 -1.14 -5.80 8.37
CA GLY A 294 -2.37 -5.18 7.95
C GLY A 294 -3.45 -6.22 7.78
N ASP A 295 -4.61 -5.78 7.33
CA ASP A 295 -5.80 -6.62 7.22
C ASP A 295 -5.57 -7.89 6.37
N GLY A 296 -4.75 -7.81 5.31
CA GLY A 296 -4.37 -8.97 4.49
C GLY A 296 -3.26 -9.87 5.05
N SER A 297 -2.50 -9.44 6.07
CA SER A 297 -1.43 -10.25 6.70
C SER A 297 -1.95 -11.12 7.84
N LEU A 298 -3.20 -10.93 8.28
CA LEU A 298 -3.82 -11.74 9.33
C LEU A 298 -4.04 -13.20 8.89
N VAL A 299 -4.00 -13.47 7.58
CA VAL A 299 -4.22 -14.80 7.01
C VAL A 299 -3.05 -15.74 7.27
N ASP A 300 -1.80 -15.25 7.29
CA ASP A 300 -0.60 -16.10 7.49
C ASP A 300 -0.02 -16.02 8.92
N SER A 301 -0.47 -15.07 9.75
CA SER A 301 -0.02 -14.85 11.14
C SER A 301 1.50 -14.68 11.30
N GLY A 302 2.26 -14.45 10.22
CA GLY A 302 3.70 -14.30 10.25
C GLY A 302 4.09 -12.89 10.73
N ARG A 303 4.76 -12.79 11.88
CA ARG A 303 5.30 -11.51 12.39
C ARG A 303 6.82 -11.63 12.55
N SER A 304 7.55 -10.97 11.66
CA SER A 304 8.99 -10.73 11.82
C SER A 304 9.27 -9.28 11.44
N ALA A 305 9.96 -8.56 12.31
CA ALA A 305 10.51 -7.25 12.00
C ALA A 305 12.00 -7.29 12.27
N HIS A 306 12.79 -7.07 11.22
CA HIS A 306 14.23 -6.86 11.33
C HIS A 306 14.54 -5.58 10.57
N PHE A 307 15.23 -4.66 11.22
CA PHE A 307 15.52 -3.35 10.66
C PHE A 307 17.01 -3.03 10.76
N ASP A 308 17.64 -2.90 9.60
CA ASP A 308 19.02 -2.44 9.46
C ASP A 308 19.00 -1.20 8.55
N ARG A 309 19.05 -0.03 9.20
CA ARG A 309 18.96 1.27 8.52
C ARG A 309 20.13 1.47 7.55
N GLU A 310 21.35 1.16 7.97
CA GLU A 310 22.55 1.46 7.20
C GLU A 310 22.61 0.61 5.94
N ARG A 311 22.29 -0.68 6.08
CA ARG A 311 22.20 -1.61 4.96
C ARG A 311 21.10 -1.23 3.97
N TYR A 312 19.91 -0.86 4.47
CA TYR A 312 18.81 -0.42 3.59
C TYR A 312 19.18 0.88 2.86
N ALA A 313 19.77 1.86 3.57
CA ALA A 313 20.25 3.10 2.97
C ALA A 313 21.33 2.86 1.90
N ALA A 314 22.28 1.95 2.16
CA ALA A 314 23.31 1.57 1.19
C ALA A 314 22.68 0.98 -0.08
N TRP A 315 21.73 0.07 0.06
CA TRP A 315 21.02 -0.51 -1.09
C TRP A 315 20.19 0.54 -1.85
N LEU A 316 19.51 1.46 -1.17
CA LEU A 316 18.80 2.58 -1.83
C LEU A 316 19.75 3.47 -2.65
N ARG A 317 20.97 3.71 -2.16
CA ARG A 317 22.00 4.45 -2.93
C ARG A 317 22.42 3.70 -4.18
N GLU A 318 22.56 2.38 -4.11
CA GLU A 318 22.83 1.56 -5.30
C GLU A 318 21.67 1.57 -6.29
N LEU A 319 20.44 1.42 -5.81
CA LEU A 319 19.23 1.52 -6.61
C LEU A 319 19.16 2.88 -7.33
N ARG A 320 19.38 3.98 -6.60
CA ARG A 320 19.44 5.34 -7.16
C ARG A 320 20.46 5.44 -8.29
N ARG A 321 21.69 4.97 -8.07
CA ARG A 321 22.74 4.98 -9.11
C ARG A 321 22.35 4.16 -10.34
N VAL A 322 21.66 3.02 -10.18
CA VAL A 322 21.15 2.22 -11.30
C VAL A 322 20.07 3.01 -12.06
N CYS A 323 19.14 3.63 -11.34
CA CYS A 323 18.09 4.45 -11.93
C CYS A 323 18.67 5.62 -12.74
N ASP A 324 19.67 6.33 -12.21
CA ASP A 324 20.36 7.43 -12.90
C ASP A 324 21.01 6.96 -14.21
N ARG A 325 21.83 5.90 -14.15
CA ARG A 325 22.50 5.36 -15.34
C ARG A 325 21.54 4.85 -16.41
N ARG A 326 20.31 4.48 -16.03
CA ARG A 326 19.32 3.91 -16.93
C ARG A 326 18.21 4.89 -17.31
N GLY A 327 18.20 6.10 -16.76
CA GLY A 327 17.07 7.03 -16.91
C GLY A 327 15.75 6.38 -16.49
N ILE A 328 15.78 5.59 -15.41
CA ILE A 328 14.57 5.04 -14.78
C ILE A 328 14.17 6.02 -13.69
N VAL A 329 12.90 6.41 -13.64
CA VAL A 329 12.41 7.34 -12.64
C VAL A 329 12.27 6.63 -11.29
N LEU A 330 13.01 7.08 -10.28
CA LEU A 330 12.88 6.57 -8.91
C LEU A 330 11.77 7.32 -8.18
N VAL A 331 10.76 6.58 -7.71
CA VAL A 331 9.65 7.14 -6.95
C VAL A 331 9.68 6.59 -5.53
N PHE A 332 9.73 7.48 -4.55
CA PHE A 332 9.49 7.10 -3.15
C PHE A 332 8.02 7.28 -2.81
N ASP A 333 7.37 6.18 -2.44
CA ASP A 333 6.03 6.21 -1.87
C ASP A 333 6.11 6.44 -0.36
N GLU A 334 5.96 7.70 0.01
CA GLU A 334 5.98 8.19 1.37
C GLU A 334 4.57 8.46 1.92
N VAL A 335 3.53 7.87 1.34
CA VAL A 335 2.14 8.04 1.80
C VAL A 335 1.97 7.61 3.26
N PHE A 336 2.75 6.64 3.74
CA PHE A 336 2.74 6.21 5.15
C PHE A 336 3.87 6.83 5.98
N VAL A 337 5.10 6.78 5.47
CA VAL A 337 6.32 7.11 6.22
C VAL A 337 6.69 8.60 6.17
N GLY A 338 6.10 9.36 5.24
CA GLY A 338 6.30 10.79 5.14
C GLY A 338 5.92 11.48 6.45
N PHE A 339 6.75 12.43 6.86
CA PHE A 339 6.60 13.19 8.12
C PHE A 339 6.67 12.35 9.41
N ARG A 340 7.02 11.06 9.31
CA ARG A 340 7.07 10.12 10.44
C ARG A 340 8.48 9.66 10.76
N LEU A 341 9.28 9.40 9.73
CA LEU A 341 10.69 9.01 9.91
C LEU A 341 11.59 10.22 10.19
N ALA A 342 11.30 11.35 9.54
CA ALA A 342 11.96 12.63 9.68
C ALA A 342 11.06 13.74 9.11
N PRO A 343 11.30 15.03 9.42
CA PRO A 343 10.57 16.15 8.82
C PRO A 343 10.60 16.14 7.27
N GLY A 344 11.75 15.85 6.67
CA GLY A 344 11.96 15.65 5.23
C GLY A 344 11.67 14.23 4.73
N GLY A 345 11.02 13.40 5.54
CA GLY A 345 10.61 12.05 5.18
C GLY A 345 11.75 11.05 5.04
N ALA A 346 11.49 9.96 4.33
CA ALA A 346 12.43 8.87 4.05
C ALA A 346 13.64 9.36 3.24
N GLN A 347 13.48 10.39 2.39
CA GLN A 347 14.62 10.99 1.69
C GLN A 347 15.67 11.54 2.66
N GLU A 348 15.25 12.29 3.69
CA GLU A 348 16.15 12.78 4.74
C GLU A 348 16.67 11.62 5.58
N TYR A 349 15.77 10.73 6.02
CA TYR A 349 16.11 9.63 6.92
C TYR A 349 17.16 8.65 6.35
N PHE A 350 17.05 8.30 5.07
CA PHE A 350 17.99 7.40 4.39
C PHE A 350 19.11 8.14 3.62
N GLY A 351 19.00 9.46 3.46
CA GLY A 351 19.96 10.26 2.69
C GLY A 351 19.99 9.91 1.20
N VAL A 352 18.82 9.65 0.61
CA VAL A 352 18.66 9.32 -0.82
C VAL A 352 17.54 10.16 -1.41
N LYS A 353 17.82 10.87 -2.50
CA LYS A 353 16.84 11.70 -3.20
C LYS A 353 16.16 10.92 -4.33
N ALA A 354 14.82 10.92 -4.32
CA ALA A 354 14.01 10.36 -5.38
C ALA A 354 13.78 11.40 -6.50
N ASP A 355 13.35 10.95 -7.68
CA ASP A 355 12.96 11.86 -8.76
C ASP A 355 11.54 12.39 -8.56
N MET A 356 10.68 11.57 -7.92
CA MET A 356 9.36 11.95 -7.45
C MET A 356 9.08 11.32 -6.07
N VAL A 357 8.26 11.99 -5.28
CA VAL A 357 7.79 11.49 -3.97
C VAL A 357 6.28 11.61 -3.90
N THR A 358 5.61 10.55 -3.41
CA THR A 358 4.18 10.59 -3.15
C THR A 358 3.88 10.70 -1.66
N TYR A 359 3.00 11.61 -1.28
CA TYR A 359 2.53 11.79 0.10
C TYR A 359 1.01 11.62 0.19
N GLY A 360 0.50 11.43 1.41
CA GLY A 360 -0.93 11.33 1.71
C GLY A 360 -1.16 11.23 3.21
N LYS A 361 -2.25 10.57 3.61
CA LYS A 361 -2.60 10.28 5.02
C LYS A 361 -2.49 11.53 5.91
N THR A 362 -1.56 11.54 6.87
CA THR A 362 -1.38 12.62 7.86
C THR A 362 -1.20 13.99 7.24
N LEU A 363 -0.72 14.07 5.98
CA LEU A 363 -0.55 15.35 5.28
C LEU A 363 -1.87 16.12 5.14
N GLY A 364 -2.99 15.41 5.04
CA GLY A 364 -4.30 16.03 4.80
C GLY A 364 -4.90 16.73 6.01
N GLY A 365 -4.26 16.66 7.19
CA GLY A 365 -4.76 17.31 8.39
C GLY A 365 -6.18 16.86 8.76
N GLY A 366 -6.54 15.61 8.47
CA GLY A 366 -7.87 15.03 8.68
C GLY A 366 -8.71 14.89 7.41
N PHE A 367 -8.32 15.51 6.29
CA PHE A 367 -9.01 15.38 5.01
C PHE A 367 -8.33 14.39 4.05
N PRO A 368 -9.06 13.82 3.08
CA PRO A 368 -8.47 13.03 2.00
C PRO A 368 -7.48 13.86 1.18
N VAL A 369 -6.29 13.31 0.95
CA VAL A 369 -5.29 13.94 0.08
C VAL A 369 -4.30 12.90 -0.46
N GLY A 370 -3.84 13.14 -1.67
CA GLY A 370 -2.63 12.59 -2.25
C GLY A 370 -1.82 13.71 -2.88
N VAL A 371 -0.50 13.63 -2.78
CA VAL A 371 0.40 14.62 -3.37
C VAL A 371 1.52 13.92 -4.12
N VAL A 372 1.86 14.43 -5.30
CA VAL A 372 3.13 14.10 -5.98
C VAL A 372 4.00 15.33 -5.98
N CYS A 373 5.19 15.23 -5.37
CA CYS A 373 6.28 16.19 -5.56
C CYS A 373 7.25 15.60 -6.58
N GLY A 374 7.79 16.40 -7.50
CA GLY A 374 8.65 15.90 -8.56
C GLY A 374 9.59 16.94 -9.13
N ARG A 375 10.64 16.48 -9.81
CA ARG A 375 11.50 17.35 -10.63
C ARG A 375 10.69 17.98 -11.77
N ARG A 376 11.02 19.21 -12.13
CA ARG A 376 10.25 20.03 -13.09
C ARG A 376 10.03 19.33 -14.43
N GLU A 377 11.06 18.70 -14.97
CA GLU A 377 11.00 18.01 -16.25
C GLU A 377 10.12 16.77 -16.24
N LEU A 378 9.82 16.20 -15.07
CA LEU A 378 8.91 15.06 -14.89
C LEU A 378 7.48 15.47 -14.53
N MET A 379 7.29 16.67 -14.00
CA MET A 379 5.97 17.15 -13.58
C MET A 379 5.22 17.87 -14.70
N ARG A 380 5.96 18.34 -15.71
CA ARG A 380 5.42 18.96 -16.94
C ARG A 380 4.44 18.03 -17.66
N ARG A 381 3.20 18.48 -17.89
CA ARG A 381 2.13 17.63 -18.45
C ARG A 381 1.85 17.82 -19.94
N TYR A 382 2.74 18.47 -20.68
CA TYR A 382 2.59 18.74 -22.11
C TYR A 382 3.95 18.87 -22.79
N ASP A 383 4.02 18.64 -24.10
CA ASP A 383 5.19 18.94 -24.91
C ASP A 383 4.99 20.29 -25.63
N GLU A 384 5.83 21.27 -25.34
CA GLU A 384 5.81 22.60 -25.97
C GLU A 384 5.93 22.55 -27.50
N ARG A 385 6.60 21.52 -28.04
CA ARG A 385 6.80 21.34 -29.48
C ARG A 385 5.67 20.55 -30.13
N ARG A 386 4.82 19.91 -29.32
CA ARG A 386 3.69 19.08 -29.78
C ARG A 386 2.47 19.39 -28.90
N PRO A 387 1.74 20.47 -29.16
CA PRO A 387 0.67 20.95 -28.28
C PRO A 387 -0.44 19.94 -27.97
N ALA A 388 -0.65 18.93 -28.83
CA ALA A 388 -1.61 17.85 -28.61
C ALA A 388 -1.05 16.67 -27.79
N ASP A 389 0.27 16.62 -27.55
CA ASP A 389 0.93 15.60 -26.73
C ASP A 389 0.85 15.99 -25.25
N ILE A 390 -0.27 15.63 -24.62
CA ILE A 390 -0.63 16.03 -23.26
C ILE A 390 -0.72 14.80 -22.33
N CYS A 391 -0.07 14.88 -21.17
CA CYS A 391 -0.26 13.93 -20.08
C CYS A 391 -1.52 14.31 -19.28
N PHE A 392 -2.70 14.00 -19.82
CA PHE A 392 -3.95 14.37 -19.18
C PHE A 392 -4.20 13.58 -17.89
N ALA A 393 -4.35 14.29 -16.78
CA ALA A 393 -4.84 13.77 -15.51
C ALA A 393 -5.50 14.91 -14.74
N ARG A 394 -6.81 14.78 -14.51
CA ARG A 394 -7.61 15.73 -13.73
C ARG A 394 -8.44 14.94 -12.72
N GLY A 395 -8.63 15.52 -11.55
CA GLY A 395 -9.65 15.11 -10.58
C GLY A 395 -10.41 16.35 -10.14
N THR A 396 -11.72 16.21 -9.99
CA THR A 396 -12.64 17.32 -9.71
C THR A 396 -12.31 18.03 -8.41
N PHE A 397 -11.84 17.28 -7.40
CA PHE A 397 -11.59 17.75 -6.04
C PHE A 397 -10.09 17.94 -5.71
N ASN A 398 -9.22 17.85 -6.71
CA ASN A 398 -7.76 17.92 -6.55
C ASN A 398 -7.26 19.28 -6.10
#